data_AF-A0A7J3TAM4-F1
#
_entry.id   AF-A0A7J3TAM4-F1
#
_cell.length_a   1.000
_cell.length_b   1.000
_cell.length_c   1.000
_cell.angle_alpha   90.00
_cell.angle_beta   90.00
_cell.angle_gamma   90.00
#
_symmetry.space_group_name_H-M   'P 1'
#
loop_
_entity.id
_entity.type
_entity.pdbx_description
1 polymer ?
#
loop_
_entity_poly.entity_id
_entity_poly.type
_entity_poly.pdbx_seq_one_letter_code
_entity_poly.pdbx_strand_id
1 'polypeptide(L)'
;MLLKTLKLILITRYSKFFIVILVLLLAYNIFTGLVIKPTEIVYYRYVVLAIFSFFTLLAGVNSTVPLLKSDVHFLFVSAMPRKDLILSLFTSKYVFYGLSSLIPVLYTLPFTQTGRIDELAGLILSVLMTFFVTSIGLALYNFSIRVRIAVSAAATLWLISPIFGFYYSPMAYLFDHFTYGIIFVVILSAGFTYFAFRTLATSQIEKTRVIGSVREKRDREGNIIVKIPRETTFRNRSVAFNTIAFNFSRVPIYSRTSFISRNRSGTTKISRVIIAGIAISIVLNLILVKMSTSGSTDLLLSIFISVYSVMFIPLLFSQSALALERAWLSFTSMDPGIYMKYFMTGKILQALSFTAPISAGLIFISLFYG
;
A
#
# COMPACT_ATOMS: atom_id res chain seq x y z
N MET A 1 -0.23 21.89 -23.96
CA MET A 1 -0.89 22.15 -22.65
C MET A 1 -0.52 21.11 -21.61
N LEU A 2 -0.37 19.84 -22.00
CA LEU A 2 0.16 18.74 -21.19
C LEU A 2 1.19 19.10 -20.10
N LEU A 3 2.34 19.70 -20.46
CA LEU A 3 3.38 20.08 -19.48
C LEU A 3 2.88 21.04 -18.40
N LYS A 4 2.01 21.99 -18.75
CA LYS A 4 1.40 22.93 -17.80
C LYS A 4 0.43 22.19 -16.86
N THR A 5 -0.39 21.28 -17.40
CA THR A 5 -1.34 20.45 -16.63
C THR A 5 -0.62 19.50 -15.70
N LEU A 6 0.45 18.85 -16.17
CA LEU A 6 1.29 17.94 -15.40
C LEU A 6 2.02 18.68 -14.29
N LYS A 7 2.63 19.83 -14.58
CA LYS A 7 3.26 20.70 -13.58
C LYS A 7 2.27 21.15 -12.51
N LEU A 8 1.08 21.59 -12.91
CA LEU A 8 0.01 21.98 -11.98
C LEU A 8 -0.34 20.81 -11.05
N ILE A 9 -0.62 19.65 -11.62
CA ILE A 9 -1.01 18.43 -10.89
C ILE A 9 0.10 17.95 -9.94
N LEU A 10 1.38 18.00 -10.34
CA LEU A 10 2.47 17.56 -9.47
C LEU A 10 2.71 18.55 -8.33
N ILE A 11 2.68 19.86 -8.58
CA ILE A 11 2.91 20.90 -7.56
C ILE A 11 1.79 20.91 -6.51
N THR A 12 0.53 20.70 -6.92
CA THR A 12 -0.59 20.68 -5.97
C THR A 12 -0.65 19.39 -5.14
N ARG A 13 0.03 18.32 -5.57
CA ARG A 13 -0.05 16.99 -4.94
C ARG A 13 1.16 16.63 -4.11
N TYR A 14 2.33 17.09 -4.49
CA TYR A 14 3.58 16.75 -3.84
C TYR A 14 4.27 17.99 -3.32
N SER A 15 4.72 17.94 -2.07
CA SER A 15 5.60 18.99 -1.57
C SER A 15 6.91 18.97 -2.36
N LYS A 16 7.51 20.15 -2.57
CA LYS A 16 8.84 20.26 -3.21
C LYS A 16 9.86 19.36 -2.48
N PHE A 17 9.78 19.33 -1.15
CA PHE A 17 10.62 18.49 -0.30
C PHE A 17 10.47 16.99 -0.61
N PHE A 18 9.24 16.50 -0.83
CA PHE A 18 9.01 15.11 -1.21
C PHE A 18 9.64 14.76 -2.55
N ILE A 19 9.47 15.63 -3.56
CA ILE A 19 10.07 15.41 -4.89
C ILE A 19 11.60 15.39 -4.79
N VAL A 20 12.20 16.31 -4.02
CA VAL A 20 13.65 16.36 -3.80
C VAL A 20 14.14 15.08 -3.12
N ILE A 21 13.49 14.63 -2.04
CA ILE A 21 13.83 13.36 -1.38
C ILE A 21 13.71 12.20 -2.35
N LEU A 22 12.64 12.14 -3.15
CA LEU A 22 12.42 11.05 -4.09
C LEU A 22 13.53 10.99 -5.15
N VAL A 23 13.93 12.14 -5.70
CA VAL A 23 15.05 12.24 -6.65
C VAL A 23 16.38 11.85 -6.00
N LEU A 24 16.64 12.33 -4.77
CA LEU A 24 17.85 11.97 -4.03
C LEU A 24 17.91 10.46 -3.73
N LEU A 25 16.79 9.84 -3.35
CA LEU A 25 16.71 8.41 -3.11
C LEU A 25 16.91 7.60 -4.39
N LEU A 26 16.35 8.03 -5.52
CA LEU A 26 16.59 7.40 -6.82
C LEU A 26 18.08 7.48 -7.19
N ALA A 27 18.68 8.68 -7.12
CA ALA A 27 20.08 8.88 -7.43
C ALA A 27 20.99 8.07 -6.50
N TYR A 28 20.69 8.06 -5.20
CA TYR A 28 21.40 7.27 -4.21
C TYR A 28 21.33 5.77 -4.52
N ASN A 29 20.15 5.22 -4.81
CA ASN A 29 20.01 3.80 -5.10
C ASN A 29 20.64 3.38 -6.44
N ILE A 30 20.66 4.26 -7.43
CA ILE A 30 21.41 4.03 -8.67
C ILE A 30 22.91 4.02 -8.36
N PHE A 31 23.40 5.00 -7.61
CA PHE A 31 24.81 5.10 -7.26
C PHE A 31 25.27 3.90 -6.41
N THR A 32 24.50 3.51 -5.39
CA THR A 32 24.82 2.32 -4.59
C THR A 32 24.79 1.06 -5.43
N GLY A 33 23.83 0.94 -6.37
CA GLY A 33 23.83 -0.13 -7.36
C GLY A 33 25.12 -0.16 -8.16
N LEU A 34 25.62 0.96 -8.66
CA LEU A 34 26.86 0.98 -9.46
C LEU A 34 28.13 0.67 -8.65
N VAL A 35 28.14 0.97 -7.34
CA VAL A 35 29.32 0.83 -6.47
C VAL A 35 29.39 -0.51 -5.76
N ILE A 36 28.25 -1.02 -5.27
CA ILE A 36 28.17 -2.25 -4.47
C ILE A 36 27.78 -3.41 -5.39
N LYS A 37 28.63 -4.45 -5.49
CA LYS A 37 28.32 -5.66 -6.25
C LYS A 37 27.31 -6.54 -5.48
N PRO A 38 26.09 -6.78 -5.98
CA PRO A 38 25.07 -7.65 -5.39
C PRO A 38 25.43 -9.12 -5.38
N THR A 39 26.55 -9.54 -5.99
CA THR A 39 27.09 -10.89 -5.78
C THR A 39 27.43 -11.15 -4.30
N GLU A 40 27.59 -10.09 -3.50
CA GLU A 40 27.69 -10.17 -2.04
C GLU A 40 26.31 -10.25 -1.34
N ILE A 41 25.21 -10.01 -2.06
CA ILE A 41 23.83 -10.00 -1.55
C ILE A 41 23.10 -11.22 -2.11
N VAL A 42 23.27 -12.36 -1.45
CA VAL A 42 22.73 -13.69 -1.82
C VAL A 42 21.21 -13.70 -2.07
N TYR A 43 20.46 -12.70 -1.59
CA TYR A 43 19.00 -12.71 -1.56
C TYR A 43 18.30 -11.56 -2.29
N TYR A 44 19.00 -10.80 -3.14
CA TYR A 44 18.42 -9.64 -3.82
C TYR A 44 17.11 -9.99 -4.58
N ARG A 45 17.04 -11.17 -5.20
CA ARG A 45 15.87 -11.69 -5.95
C ARG A 45 14.60 -11.70 -5.09
N TYR A 46 14.71 -12.11 -3.83
CA TYR A 46 13.58 -12.19 -2.90
C TYR A 46 13.14 -10.81 -2.41
N VAL A 47 14.08 -9.89 -2.21
CA VAL A 47 13.80 -8.51 -1.81
C VAL A 47 13.00 -7.79 -2.90
N VAL A 48 13.44 -7.87 -4.15
CA VAL A 48 12.76 -7.28 -5.31
C VAL A 48 11.34 -7.84 -5.47
N LEU A 49 11.20 -9.17 -5.39
CA LEU A 49 9.90 -9.83 -5.45
C LEU A 49 8.96 -9.35 -4.34
N ALA A 50 9.45 -9.24 -3.10
CA ALA A 50 8.64 -8.83 -1.96
C ALA A 50 8.19 -7.36 -2.06
N ILE A 51 9.07 -6.46 -2.52
CA ILE A 51 8.74 -5.05 -2.76
C ILE A 51 7.62 -4.93 -3.79
N PHE A 52 7.78 -5.52 -4.97
CA PHE A 52 6.77 -5.41 -6.02
C PHE A 52 5.45 -6.08 -5.65
N SER A 53 5.51 -7.22 -4.95
CA SER A 53 4.34 -7.91 -4.41
C SER A 53 3.56 -7.00 -3.44
N PHE A 54 4.27 -6.37 -2.51
CA PHE A 54 3.67 -5.43 -1.56
C PHE A 54 3.06 -4.22 -2.26
N PHE A 55 3.80 -3.56 -3.14
CA PHE A 55 3.29 -2.38 -3.85
C PHE A 55 2.11 -2.72 -4.76
N THR A 56 2.10 -3.91 -5.38
CA THR A 56 0.94 -4.40 -6.16
C THR A 56 -0.30 -4.57 -5.28
N LEU A 57 -0.15 -5.21 -4.12
CA LEU A 57 -1.24 -5.38 -3.16
C LEU A 57 -1.75 -4.02 -2.68
N LEU A 58 -0.83 -3.13 -2.28
CA LEU A 58 -1.14 -1.81 -1.75
C LEU A 58 -1.86 -0.94 -2.80
N ALA A 59 -1.34 -0.89 -4.03
CA ALA A 59 -1.89 -0.08 -5.11
C ALA A 59 -3.27 -0.60 -5.56
N GLY A 60 -3.45 -1.92 -5.65
CA GLY A 60 -4.70 -2.54 -6.05
C GLY A 60 -5.81 -2.40 -5.00
N VAL A 61 -5.50 -2.58 -3.71
CA VAL A 61 -6.47 -2.38 -2.60
C VAL A 61 -6.81 -0.90 -2.45
N ASN A 62 -5.81 -0.02 -2.51
CA ASN A 62 -6.00 1.44 -2.45
C ASN A 62 -6.26 2.05 -3.84
N SER A 63 -7.10 1.39 -4.64
CA SER A 63 -7.46 1.87 -5.98
C SER A 63 -8.25 3.19 -5.91
N THR A 64 -7.50 4.28 -5.96
CA THR A 64 -8.01 5.66 -5.96
C THR A 64 -7.40 6.41 -7.14
N VAL A 65 -8.21 7.23 -7.79
CA VAL A 65 -7.67 8.24 -8.71
C VAL A 65 -7.07 9.33 -7.82
N PRO A 66 -5.84 9.81 -8.10
CA PRO A 66 -5.29 10.94 -7.40
C PRO A 66 -6.10 12.16 -7.84
N LEU A 67 -7.19 12.49 -7.14
CA LEU A 67 -7.98 13.72 -7.32
C LEU A 67 -8.29 14.31 -5.95
N LEU A 68 -7.92 15.56 -5.72
CA LEU A 68 -8.37 16.32 -4.54
C LEU A 68 -9.85 16.68 -4.71
N LYS A 69 -10.53 16.93 -3.59
CA LYS A 69 -11.92 17.44 -3.65
C LYS A 69 -12.03 18.75 -4.43
N SER A 70 -11.03 19.63 -4.30
CA SER A 70 -10.90 20.88 -5.06
C SER A 70 -10.67 20.65 -6.56
N ASP A 71 -9.93 19.60 -6.92
CA ASP A 71 -9.62 19.26 -8.32
C ASP A 71 -10.89 18.88 -9.09
N VAL A 72 -11.86 18.25 -8.43
CA VAL A 72 -13.13 17.87 -9.07
C VAL A 72 -13.90 19.12 -9.53
N HIS A 73 -13.86 20.18 -8.75
CA HIS A 73 -14.55 21.43 -9.06
C HIS A 73 -13.77 22.33 -10.03
N PHE A 74 -12.44 22.24 -10.05
CA PHE A 74 -11.60 23.09 -10.90
C PHE A 74 -11.19 22.41 -12.22
N LEU A 75 -10.63 21.19 -12.18
CA LEU A 75 -10.09 20.51 -13.36
C LEU A 75 -11.18 20.05 -14.35
N PHE A 76 -12.38 19.74 -13.87
CA PHE A 76 -13.50 19.30 -14.73
C PHE A 76 -14.31 20.45 -15.30
N VAL A 77 -14.17 21.65 -14.76
CA VAL A 77 -14.77 22.89 -15.27
C VAL A 77 -13.78 23.64 -16.17
N SER A 78 -12.47 23.47 -15.94
CA SER A 78 -11.44 24.06 -16.78
C SER A 78 -11.46 23.51 -18.21
N ALA A 79 -11.21 24.37 -19.19
CA ALA A 79 -11.10 24.02 -20.61
C ALA A 79 -9.80 23.26 -20.93
N MET A 80 -9.59 22.11 -20.27
CA MET A 80 -8.42 21.25 -20.50
C MET A 80 -8.80 20.06 -21.38
N PRO A 81 -7.97 19.71 -22.39
CA PRO A 81 -8.21 18.52 -23.20
C PRO A 81 -8.12 17.25 -22.33
N ARG A 82 -9.14 16.39 -22.44
CA ARG A 82 -9.30 15.18 -21.61
C ARG A 82 -8.08 14.25 -21.63
N LYS A 83 -7.44 14.12 -22.79
CA LYS A 83 -6.21 13.34 -22.99
C LYS A 83 -5.06 13.82 -22.10
N ASP A 84 -4.87 15.13 -21.97
CA ASP A 84 -3.79 15.71 -21.16
C ASP A 84 -4.06 15.52 -19.66
N LEU A 85 -5.34 15.60 -19.25
CA LEU A 85 -5.76 15.34 -17.88
C LEU A 85 -5.54 13.87 -17.49
N ILE A 86 -5.95 12.93 -18.33
CA ILE A 86 -5.78 11.49 -18.08
C ILE A 86 -4.29 11.15 -17.92
N LEU A 87 -3.45 11.62 -18.83
CA LEU A 87 -2.01 11.38 -18.78
C LEU A 87 -1.41 11.99 -17.50
N SER A 88 -1.79 13.21 -17.14
CA SER A 88 -1.27 13.86 -15.94
C SER A 88 -1.70 13.15 -14.64
N LEU A 89 -2.94 12.65 -14.57
CA LEU A 89 -3.42 11.86 -13.43
C LEU A 89 -2.71 10.50 -13.33
N PHE A 90 -2.46 9.86 -14.46
CA PHE A 90 -1.66 8.64 -14.52
C PHE A 90 -0.24 8.90 -14.05
N THR A 91 0.44 9.93 -14.57
CA THR A 91 1.80 10.30 -14.18
C THR A 91 1.90 10.64 -12.71
N SER A 92 0.93 11.37 -12.14
CA SER A 92 0.90 11.61 -10.69
C SER A 92 0.88 10.30 -9.92
N LYS A 93 0.00 9.37 -10.28
CA LYS A 93 -0.05 8.07 -9.59
C LYS A 93 1.23 7.25 -9.79
N TYR A 94 1.86 7.38 -10.96
CA TYR A 94 3.14 6.76 -11.28
C TYR A 94 4.28 7.29 -10.41
N VAL A 95 4.34 8.61 -10.19
CA VAL A 95 5.34 9.21 -9.28
C VAL A 95 5.22 8.64 -7.86
N PHE A 96 4.00 8.41 -7.38
CA PHE A 96 3.82 7.85 -6.04
C PHE A 96 4.06 6.33 -5.98
N TYR A 97 3.28 5.52 -6.71
CA TYR A 97 3.38 4.06 -6.59
C TYR A 97 4.52 3.47 -7.42
N GLY A 98 4.70 3.98 -8.64
CA GLY A 98 5.67 3.45 -9.60
C GLY A 98 7.10 3.72 -9.16
N LEU A 99 7.46 5.01 -9.00
CA LEU A 99 8.81 5.38 -8.57
C LEU A 99 9.13 4.85 -7.18
N SER A 100 8.19 4.88 -6.22
CA SER A 100 8.45 4.33 -4.88
C SER A 100 8.70 2.82 -4.90
N SER A 101 8.05 2.07 -5.81
CA SER A 101 8.35 0.64 -6.00
C SER A 101 9.70 0.40 -6.69
N LEU A 102 10.15 1.35 -7.51
CA LEU A 102 11.42 1.27 -8.24
C LEU A 102 12.62 1.56 -7.33
N ILE A 103 12.52 2.55 -6.42
CA ILE A 103 13.62 3.02 -5.56
C ILE A 103 14.41 1.87 -4.92
N PRO A 104 13.79 0.96 -4.15
CA PRO A 104 14.50 -0.13 -3.50
C PRO A 104 14.87 -1.28 -4.45
N VAL A 105 14.52 -1.22 -5.73
CA VAL A 105 14.92 -2.22 -6.73
C VAL A 105 16.14 -1.74 -7.52
N LEU A 106 16.31 -0.43 -7.68
CA LEU A 106 17.39 0.15 -8.49
C LEU A 106 18.80 -0.28 -8.05
N TYR A 107 19.02 -0.50 -6.76
CA TYR A 107 20.33 -0.94 -6.26
C TYR A 107 20.69 -2.37 -6.71
N THR A 108 19.71 -3.16 -7.16
CA THR A 108 19.90 -4.56 -7.59
C THR A 108 20.05 -4.75 -9.09
N LEU A 109 19.84 -3.69 -9.88
CA LEU A 109 19.73 -3.75 -11.35
C LEU A 109 21.02 -4.04 -12.14
N PRO A 110 22.21 -3.60 -11.75
CA PRO A 110 23.39 -3.77 -12.59
C PRO A 110 23.97 -5.20 -12.61
N PHE A 111 23.30 -6.21 -12.05
CA PHE A 111 23.93 -7.53 -11.80
C PHE A 111 22.98 -8.73 -11.90
N THR A 112 21.86 -8.60 -12.63
CA THR A 112 21.18 -9.79 -13.13
C THR A 112 22.13 -10.49 -14.12
N GLN A 113 22.53 -11.71 -13.79
CA GLN A 113 23.67 -12.44 -14.36
C GLN A 113 23.72 -12.55 -15.91
N THR A 114 24.90 -12.97 -16.38
CA THR A 114 25.34 -13.44 -17.73
C THR A 114 25.64 -12.45 -18.84
N GLY A 115 25.30 -11.16 -18.73
CA GLY A 115 25.83 -10.15 -19.64
C GLY A 115 25.12 -8.79 -19.62
N ARG A 116 25.75 -7.79 -20.26
CA ARG A 116 25.22 -6.41 -20.35
C ARG A 116 23.81 -6.32 -20.97
N ILE A 117 23.45 -7.27 -21.84
CA ILE A 117 22.14 -7.33 -22.50
C ILE A 117 21.06 -7.78 -21.51
N ASP A 118 21.38 -8.74 -20.64
CA ASP A 118 20.46 -9.27 -19.62
C ASP A 118 20.21 -8.26 -18.50
N GLU A 119 21.22 -7.47 -18.13
CA GLU A 119 21.11 -6.33 -17.20
C GLU A 119 20.15 -5.25 -17.72
N LEU A 120 20.30 -4.86 -19.00
CA LEU A 120 19.41 -3.89 -19.63
C LEU A 120 17.97 -4.42 -19.71
N ALA A 121 17.81 -5.70 -20.04
CA ALA A 121 16.51 -6.36 -20.08
C ALA A 121 15.85 -6.40 -18.69
N GLY A 122 16.60 -6.74 -17.63
CA GLY A 122 16.12 -6.73 -16.25
C GLY A 122 15.66 -5.34 -15.78
N LEU A 123 16.37 -4.28 -16.18
CA LEU A 123 15.97 -2.90 -15.92
C LEU A 123 14.66 -2.55 -16.62
N ILE A 124 14.54 -2.89 -17.91
CA ILE A 124 13.32 -2.65 -18.69
C ILE A 124 12.13 -3.39 -18.06
N LEU A 125 12.31 -4.65 -17.65
CA LEU A 125 11.27 -5.44 -17.00
C LEU A 125 10.87 -4.86 -15.65
N SER A 126 11.83 -4.37 -14.87
CA SER A 126 11.57 -3.70 -13.58
C SER A 126 10.76 -2.42 -13.79
N VAL A 127 11.10 -1.62 -14.80
CA VAL A 127 10.33 -0.42 -15.16
C VAL A 127 8.92 -0.80 -15.62
N LEU A 128 8.76 -1.81 -16.48
CA LEU A 128 7.45 -2.30 -16.91
C LEU A 128 6.61 -2.82 -15.74
N MET A 129 7.22 -3.40 -14.72
CA MET A 129 6.55 -3.80 -13.49
C MET A 129 6.02 -2.61 -12.69
N THR A 130 6.71 -1.47 -12.68
CA THR A 130 6.17 -0.24 -12.06
C THR A 130 4.93 0.29 -12.80
N PHE A 131 4.88 0.15 -14.12
CA PHE A 131 3.67 0.45 -14.91
C PHE A 131 2.53 -0.49 -14.53
N PHE A 132 2.79 -1.78 -14.33
CA PHE A 132 1.77 -2.71 -13.84
C PHE A 132 1.25 -2.34 -12.44
N VAL A 133 2.15 -2.10 -11.48
CA VAL A 133 1.82 -1.70 -10.09
C VAL A 133 0.95 -0.45 -10.04
N THR A 134 1.25 0.54 -10.88
CA THR A 134 0.48 1.79 -10.94
C THR A 134 -0.88 1.60 -11.60
N SER A 135 -0.90 0.78 -12.65
CA SER A 135 -2.08 0.54 -13.48
C SER A 135 -3.13 -0.36 -12.81
N ILE A 136 -2.73 -1.39 -12.06
CA ILE A 136 -3.68 -2.26 -11.33
C ILE A 136 -4.56 -1.44 -10.38
N GLY A 137 -3.97 -0.45 -9.70
CA GLY A 137 -4.71 0.45 -8.82
C GLY A 137 -5.64 1.42 -9.55
N LEU A 138 -5.50 1.65 -10.86
CA LEU A 138 -6.42 2.48 -11.64
C LEU A 138 -7.48 1.64 -12.33
N ALA A 139 -7.10 0.51 -12.92
CA ALA A 139 -8.01 -0.44 -13.53
C ALA A 139 -9.08 -0.93 -12.54
N LEU A 140 -8.69 -1.14 -11.28
CA LEU A 140 -9.61 -1.60 -10.22
C LEU A 140 -10.43 -0.46 -9.56
N TYR A 141 -10.36 0.77 -10.06
CA TYR A 141 -10.99 1.94 -9.43
C TYR A 141 -12.52 1.85 -9.34
N ASN A 142 -13.18 1.27 -10.35
CA ASN A 142 -14.66 1.18 -10.38
C ASN A 142 -15.22 -0.04 -9.65
N PHE A 143 -14.36 -0.99 -9.24
CA PHE A 143 -14.79 -2.24 -8.61
C PHE A 143 -15.07 -2.09 -7.11
N SER A 144 -15.79 -3.03 -6.52
CA SER A 144 -16.03 -3.08 -5.07
C SER A 144 -14.74 -3.44 -4.31
N ILE A 145 -14.66 -3.07 -3.02
CA ILE A 145 -13.48 -3.37 -2.18
C ILE A 145 -13.16 -4.86 -2.10
N ARG A 146 -14.18 -5.73 -2.15
CA ARG A 146 -14.00 -7.18 -2.13
C ARG A 146 -13.28 -7.68 -3.38
N VAL A 147 -13.71 -7.20 -4.55
CA VAL A 147 -13.08 -7.54 -5.83
C VAL A 147 -11.67 -6.98 -5.90
N ARG A 148 -11.46 -5.74 -5.42
CA ARG A 148 -10.11 -5.15 -5.34
C ARG A 148 -9.17 -6.01 -4.51
N ILE A 149 -9.59 -6.42 -3.31
CA ILE A 149 -8.79 -7.29 -2.45
C ILE A 149 -8.51 -8.62 -3.13
N ALA A 150 -9.54 -9.27 -3.70
CA ALA A 150 -9.39 -10.57 -4.35
C ALA A 150 -8.41 -10.51 -5.54
N VAL A 151 -8.58 -9.55 -6.46
CA VAL A 151 -7.70 -9.42 -7.64
C VAL A 151 -6.28 -9.03 -7.23
N SER A 152 -6.13 -8.12 -6.26
CA SER A 152 -4.80 -7.71 -5.80
C SER A 152 -4.08 -8.84 -5.07
N ALA A 153 -4.79 -9.63 -4.25
CA ALA A 153 -4.24 -10.80 -3.59
C ALA A 153 -3.84 -11.88 -4.60
N ALA A 154 -4.69 -12.16 -5.60
CA ALA A 154 -4.37 -13.11 -6.67
C ALA A 154 -3.15 -12.66 -7.47
N ALA A 155 -3.07 -11.38 -7.84
CA ALA A 155 -1.90 -10.83 -8.52
C ALA A 155 -0.63 -10.93 -7.66
N THR A 156 -0.74 -10.64 -6.36
CA THR A 156 0.39 -10.75 -5.41
C THR A 156 0.86 -12.19 -5.28
N LEU A 157 -0.05 -13.15 -5.10
CA LEU A 157 0.30 -14.58 -5.06
C LEU A 157 0.95 -15.04 -6.36
N TRP A 158 0.50 -14.52 -7.50
CA TRP A 158 1.11 -14.82 -8.79
C TRP A 158 2.53 -14.25 -8.94
N LEU A 159 2.80 -13.06 -8.40
CA LEU A 159 4.17 -12.52 -8.35
C LEU A 159 5.10 -13.32 -7.43
N ILE A 160 4.57 -13.90 -6.35
CA ILE A 160 5.32 -14.70 -5.38
C ILE A 160 5.54 -16.15 -5.86
N SER A 161 4.74 -16.63 -6.81
CA SER A 161 4.73 -18.02 -7.26
C SER A 161 6.08 -18.63 -7.66
N PRO A 162 7.06 -17.88 -8.24
CA PRO A 162 8.37 -18.45 -8.58
C PRO A 162 9.11 -19.06 -7.38
N ILE A 163 8.88 -18.56 -6.17
CA ILE A 163 9.48 -19.10 -4.93
C ILE A 163 9.06 -20.57 -4.70
N PHE A 164 7.87 -20.94 -5.16
CA PHE A 164 7.33 -22.28 -5.03
C PHE A 164 7.65 -23.20 -6.23
N GLY A 165 8.49 -22.74 -7.17
CA GLY A 165 8.83 -23.49 -8.38
C GLY A 165 7.84 -23.30 -9.54
N PHE A 166 6.87 -22.38 -9.41
CA PHE A 166 5.95 -22.02 -10.49
C PHE A 166 6.45 -20.78 -11.24
N TYR A 167 7.20 -21.02 -12.32
CA TYR A 167 7.89 -19.98 -13.10
C TYR A 167 7.02 -19.32 -14.20
N TYR A 168 5.74 -19.65 -14.32
CA TYR A 168 4.83 -18.91 -15.20
C TYR A 168 4.33 -17.65 -14.49
N SER A 169 5.22 -16.67 -14.29
CA SER A 169 4.94 -15.45 -13.51
C SER A 169 5.70 -14.25 -14.07
N PRO A 170 5.20 -13.01 -13.87
CA PRO A 170 5.92 -11.80 -14.23
C PRO A 170 7.30 -11.68 -13.55
N MET A 171 7.49 -12.32 -12.39
CA MET A 171 8.77 -12.31 -11.67
C MET A 171 9.71 -13.45 -12.01
N ALA A 172 9.38 -14.27 -13.02
CA ALA A 172 10.20 -15.42 -13.40
C ALA A 172 11.59 -15.03 -13.91
N TYR A 173 11.77 -13.83 -14.46
CA TYR A 173 13.09 -13.33 -14.89
C TYR A 173 14.09 -13.21 -13.73
N LEU A 174 13.63 -13.10 -12.48
CA LEU A 174 14.51 -13.10 -11.31
C LEU A 174 15.10 -14.48 -11.01
N PHE A 175 14.52 -15.55 -11.55
CA PHE A 175 14.91 -16.94 -11.31
C PHE A 175 15.41 -17.60 -12.59
N ASP A 176 16.09 -16.84 -13.45
CA ASP A 176 16.74 -17.32 -14.68
C ASP A 176 15.77 -17.82 -15.77
N HIS A 177 14.46 -17.49 -15.64
CA HIS A 177 13.41 -17.81 -16.60
C HIS A 177 12.93 -16.54 -17.33
N PHE A 178 13.84 -15.90 -18.07
CA PHE A 178 13.63 -14.60 -18.71
C PHE A 178 12.47 -14.59 -19.72
N THR A 179 12.33 -15.62 -20.54
CA THR A 179 11.31 -15.67 -21.61
C THR A 179 9.90 -15.56 -21.04
N TYR A 180 9.61 -16.32 -19.98
CA TYR A 180 8.31 -16.26 -19.30
C TYR A 180 8.11 -14.91 -18.61
N GLY A 181 9.15 -14.39 -17.94
CA GLY A 181 9.11 -13.07 -17.32
C GLY A 181 8.75 -11.96 -18.31
N ILE A 182 9.42 -11.91 -19.48
CA ILE A 182 9.15 -10.92 -20.52
C ILE A 182 7.70 -10.98 -21.00
N ILE A 183 7.23 -12.17 -21.37
CA ILE A 183 5.89 -12.36 -21.91
C ILE A 183 4.83 -11.86 -20.90
N PHE A 184 4.90 -12.33 -19.65
CA PHE A 184 3.91 -11.97 -18.65
C PHE A 184 3.99 -10.51 -18.20
N VAL A 185 5.20 -9.96 -18.01
CA VAL A 185 5.37 -8.54 -17.63
C VAL A 185 4.84 -7.62 -18.73
N VAL A 186 5.16 -7.88 -20.00
CA VAL A 186 4.71 -7.04 -21.12
C VAL A 186 3.20 -7.11 -21.26
N ILE A 187 2.61 -8.31 -21.25
CA ILE A 187 1.15 -8.50 -21.37
C ILE A 187 0.42 -7.81 -20.21
N LEU A 188 0.87 -8.01 -18.97
CA LEU A 188 0.23 -7.39 -17.82
C LEU A 188 0.39 -5.88 -17.81
N SER A 189 1.60 -5.39 -18.07
CA SER A 189 1.88 -3.96 -18.08
C SER A 189 1.06 -3.26 -19.15
N ALA A 190 1.07 -3.74 -20.40
CA ALA A 190 0.29 -3.17 -21.49
C ALA A 190 -1.22 -3.30 -21.24
N GLY A 191 -1.69 -4.49 -20.85
CA GLY A 191 -3.11 -4.77 -20.61
C GLY A 191 -3.70 -3.92 -19.48
N PHE A 192 -3.06 -3.91 -18.31
CA PHE A 192 -3.53 -3.09 -17.19
C PHE A 192 -3.37 -1.59 -17.46
N THR A 193 -2.32 -1.17 -18.16
CA THR A 193 -2.17 0.24 -18.55
C THR A 193 -3.31 0.67 -19.46
N TYR A 194 -3.66 -0.14 -20.47
CA TYR A 194 -4.83 0.10 -21.31
C TYR A 194 -6.13 0.22 -20.49
N PHE A 195 -6.37 -0.72 -19.56
CA PHE A 195 -7.54 -0.66 -18.68
C PHE A 195 -7.51 0.55 -17.73
N ALA A 196 -6.34 0.97 -17.26
CA ALA A 196 -6.18 2.17 -16.44
C ALA A 196 -6.57 3.43 -17.22
N PHE A 197 -6.07 3.58 -18.45
CA PHE A 197 -6.44 4.69 -19.34
C PHE A 197 -7.93 4.68 -19.67
N ARG A 198 -8.49 3.51 -20.02
CA ARG A 198 -9.94 3.37 -20.28
C ARG A 198 -10.77 3.73 -19.05
N THR A 199 -10.34 3.34 -17.86
CA THR A 199 -11.02 3.64 -16.61
C THR A 199 -10.99 5.14 -16.31
N LEU A 200 -9.84 5.80 -16.47
CA LEU A 200 -9.73 7.27 -16.32
C LEU A 200 -10.53 8.03 -17.40
N ALA A 201 -10.62 7.48 -18.60
CA ALA A 201 -11.40 8.04 -19.71
C ALA A 201 -12.91 7.87 -19.55
N THR A 202 -13.38 6.92 -18.72
CA THR A 202 -14.82 6.63 -18.58
C THR A 202 -15.36 6.97 -17.20
N SER A 203 -14.50 7.13 -16.20
CA SER A 203 -14.93 7.43 -14.84
C SER A 203 -15.59 8.81 -14.77
N GLN A 204 -16.90 8.84 -14.55
CA GLN A 204 -17.57 10.01 -14.00
C GLN A 204 -17.12 10.15 -12.54
N ILE A 205 -16.35 11.20 -12.28
CA ILE A 205 -15.60 11.38 -11.03
C ILE A 205 -16.49 11.82 -9.85
N GLU A 206 -17.80 11.89 -10.06
CA GLU A 206 -18.82 12.28 -9.07
C GLU A 206 -19.02 11.29 -7.91
N LYS A 207 -18.42 10.09 -7.95
CA LYS A 207 -18.54 9.12 -6.85
C LYS A 207 -17.53 9.37 -5.72
N THR A 208 -17.50 10.58 -5.15
CA THR A 208 -17.08 10.80 -3.75
C THR A 208 -18.23 10.46 -2.82
N ARG A 209 -18.53 9.16 -2.71
CA ARG A 209 -19.49 8.68 -1.72
C ARG A 209 -18.90 8.87 -0.33
N VAL A 210 -19.53 9.77 0.43
CA VAL A 210 -19.31 9.96 1.87
C VAL A 210 -19.55 8.61 2.54
N ILE A 211 -18.49 8.01 3.10
CA ILE A 211 -18.58 6.77 3.85
C ILE A 211 -19.04 7.12 5.26
N GLY A 212 -20.36 7.15 5.44
CA GLY A 212 -21.00 6.88 6.72
C GLY A 212 -21.60 5.48 6.64
N SER A 213 -21.23 4.57 7.54
CA SER A 213 -21.91 3.27 7.66
C SER A 213 -23.28 3.51 8.29
N VAL A 214 -24.27 3.78 7.46
CA VAL A 214 -25.65 3.95 7.90
C VAL A 214 -26.35 2.60 7.83
N ARG A 215 -26.96 2.15 8.93
CA ARG A 215 -27.87 0.99 8.89
C ARG A 215 -29.24 1.54 8.48
N GLU A 216 -29.69 1.15 7.30
CA GLU A 216 -31.03 1.47 6.81
C GLU A 216 -32.02 0.50 7.46
N LYS A 217 -32.95 1.00 8.27
CA LYS A 217 -34.11 0.20 8.70
C LYS A 217 -35.14 0.29 7.58
N ARG A 218 -35.51 -0.84 6.99
CA ARG A 218 -36.50 -0.92 5.90
C ARG A 218 -37.85 -1.43 6.43
N ASP A 219 -38.93 -0.94 5.86
CA ASP A 219 -40.27 -1.49 6.08
C ASP A 219 -40.42 -2.89 5.47
N ARG A 220 -41.52 -3.59 5.77
CA ARG A 220 -41.97 -4.83 5.13
C ARG A 220 -42.10 -4.69 3.60
N GLU A 221 -42.31 -3.48 3.12
CA GLU A 221 -42.37 -3.11 1.69
C GLU A 221 -41.01 -2.65 1.10
N GLY A 222 -39.93 -2.68 1.90
CA GLY A 222 -38.56 -2.38 1.43
C GLY A 222 -38.16 -0.90 1.44
N ASN A 223 -39.05 0.01 1.86
CA ASN A 223 -38.79 1.45 1.93
C ASN A 223 -37.91 1.81 3.15
N ILE A 224 -36.96 2.74 3.00
CA ILE A 224 -36.00 3.12 4.07
C ILE A 224 -36.70 4.08 5.05
N ILE A 225 -36.96 3.63 6.27
CA ILE A 225 -37.70 4.38 7.31
C ILE A 225 -36.74 5.25 8.15
N VAL A 226 -35.58 4.72 8.57
CA VAL A 226 -34.64 5.47 9.42
C VAL A 226 -33.19 5.09 9.12
N LYS A 227 -32.33 6.12 9.03
CA LYS A 227 -30.87 6.02 8.97
C LYS A 227 -30.31 6.06 10.39
N ILE A 228 -30.21 4.91 11.05
CA ILE A 228 -29.73 4.86 12.44
C ILE A 228 -28.20 4.70 12.43
N PRO A 229 -27.42 5.67 12.96
CA PRO A 229 -25.99 5.46 13.18
C PRO A 229 -25.81 4.30 14.15
N ARG A 230 -24.84 3.40 13.89
CA ARG A 230 -24.52 2.30 14.81
C ARG A 230 -23.95 2.89 16.10
N GLU A 231 -24.81 3.12 17.09
CA GLU A 231 -24.38 3.41 18.44
C GLU A 231 -23.74 2.16 19.03
N THR A 232 -22.47 2.28 19.43
CA THR A 232 -21.86 1.32 20.33
C THR A 232 -22.37 1.62 21.72
N THR A 233 -23.38 0.89 22.18
CA THR A 233 -23.88 0.98 23.55
C THR A 233 -22.81 0.48 24.51
N PHE A 234 -22.19 1.40 25.24
CA PHE A 234 -21.31 1.11 26.37
C PHE A 234 -22.07 1.38 27.67
N ARG A 235 -23.10 0.57 27.96
CA ARG A 235 -23.88 0.68 29.20
C ARG A 235 -23.04 0.12 30.37
N ASN A 236 -23.04 0.80 31.52
CA ASN A 236 -22.44 0.37 32.80
C ASN A 236 -20.90 0.21 32.85
N ARG A 237 -20.14 1.07 32.15
CA ARG A 237 -18.66 1.06 32.23
C ARG A 237 -18.10 2.46 32.46
N SER A 238 -16.95 2.55 33.13
CA SER A 238 -16.27 3.82 33.36
C SER A 238 -15.87 4.48 32.04
N VAL A 239 -15.97 5.81 31.98
CA VAL A 239 -15.59 6.62 30.80
C VAL A 239 -14.15 6.31 30.38
N ALA A 240 -13.25 6.16 31.36
CA ALA A 240 -11.86 5.73 31.17
C ALA A 240 -11.74 4.42 30.39
N PHE A 241 -12.41 3.36 30.85
CA PHE A 241 -12.34 2.05 30.21
C PHE A 241 -12.97 2.07 28.82
N ASN A 242 -14.05 2.84 28.63
CA ASN A 242 -14.69 2.99 27.33
C ASN A 242 -13.80 3.70 26.31
N THR A 243 -13.05 4.72 26.72
CA THR A 243 -12.06 5.39 25.87
C THR A 243 -10.96 4.44 25.43
N ILE A 244 -10.43 3.61 26.34
CA ILE A 244 -9.43 2.58 26.00
C ILE A 244 -10.05 1.55 25.04
N ALA A 245 -11.18 0.95 25.41
CA ALA A 245 -11.81 -0.13 24.65
C ALA A 245 -12.24 0.32 23.25
N PHE A 246 -12.74 1.54 23.10
CA PHE A 246 -13.08 2.12 21.81
C PHE A 246 -11.83 2.30 20.94
N ASN A 247 -10.79 2.95 21.46
CA ASN A 247 -9.57 3.23 20.72
C ASN A 247 -8.75 1.97 20.39
N PHE A 248 -8.84 0.96 21.24
CA PHE A 248 -8.28 -0.37 21.02
C PHE A 248 -9.05 -1.13 19.92
N SER A 249 -10.38 -1.24 20.07
CA SER A 249 -11.20 -2.09 19.19
C SER A 249 -11.38 -1.50 17.78
N ARG A 250 -11.24 -0.18 17.63
CA ARG A 250 -11.40 0.54 16.38
C ARG A 250 -10.05 1.01 15.87
N VAL A 251 -9.58 0.34 14.82
CA VAL A 251 -8.40 0.80 14.07
C VAL A 251 -8.91 1.84 13.09
N PRO A 252 -8.48 3.09 13.21
CA PRO A 252 -8.79 4.06 12.20
C PRO A 252 -8.02 3.74 10.91
N ILE A 253 -8.77 3.59 9.82
CA ILE A 253 -8.24 3.61 8.47
C ILE A 253 -8.39 5.04 8.01
N TYR A 254 -7.35 5.82 8.25
CA TYR A 254 -7.25 7.19 7.80
C TYR A 254 -6.25 7.25 6.64
N SER A 255 -6.73 7.49 5.42
CA SER A 255 -5.86 7.90 4.32
C SER A 255 -5.67 9.41 4.35
N ARG A 256 -5.10 9.91 5.44
CA ARG A 256 -4.50 11.24 5.48
C ARG A 256 -3.01 11.08 5.75
N THR A 257 -2.38 10.26 4.92
CA THR A 257 -0.99 10.56 4.61
C THR A 257 -1.03 11.81 3.73
N SER A 258 -0.25 12.82 4.06
CA SER A 258 -0.10 14.09 3.33
C SER A 258 0.30 13.94 1.86
N PHE A 259 0.28 12.71 1.33
CA PHE A 259 0.82 12.27 0.06
C PHE A 259 -0.24 11.77 -0.94
N ILE A 260 -1.47 11.43 -0.52
CA ILE A 260 -2.52 10.95 -1.44
C ILE A 260 -3.88 11.63 -1.18
N SER A 261 -4.46 12.17 -2.24
CA SER A 261 -5.53 13.17 -2.28
C SER A 261 -6.95 12.70 -1.92
N ARG A 262 -7.15 11.73 -1.03
CA ARG A 262 -8.52 11.37 -0.60
C ARG A 262 -8.57 11.09 0.88
N ASN A 263 -9.34 11.89 1.62
CA ASN A 263 -9.69 11.61 3.01
C ASN A 263 -10.69 10.45 3.04
N ARG A 264 -10.24 9.19 3.08
CA ARG A 264 -11.07 8.12 3.63
C ARG A 264 -10.81 8.09 5.13
N SER A 265 -11.82 8.50 5.88
CA SER A 265 -11.91 8.23 7.30
C SER A 265 -12.90 7.09 7.52
N GLY A 266 -12.40 5.95 7.94
CA GLY A 266 -13.23 4.83 8.36
C GLY A 266 -12.62 4.17 9.58
N THR A 267 -13.42 3.47 10.36
CA THR A 267 -12.89 2.60 11.42
C THR A 267 -13.15 1.16 11.05
N THR A 268 -12.11 0.32 11.18
CA THR A 268 -12.26 -1.13 11.09
C THR A 268 -12.13 -1.74 12.48
N LYS A 269 -12.68 -2.95 12.67
CA LYS A 269 -12.49 -3.69 13.91
C LYS A 269 -11.06 -4.26 13.95
N ILE A 270 -10.40 -4.14 15.10
CA ILE A 270 -9.05 -4.67 15.30
C ILE A 270 -8.96 -6.17 15.00
N SER A 271 -10.01 -6.96 15.28
CA SER A 271 -10.04 -8.39 14.99
C SER A 271 -9.82 -8.72 13.51
N ARG A 272 -10.35 -7.89 12.59
CA ARG A 272 -10.11 -8.08 11.15
C ARG A 272 -8.68 -7.78 10.77
N VAL A 273 -8.07 -6.81 11.45
CA VAL A 273 -6.69 -6.41 11.24
C VAL A 273 -5.74 -7.48 11.79
N ILE A 274 -6.04 -8.05 12.96
CA ILE A 274 -5.30 -9.18 13.55
C ILE A 274 -5.38 -10.40 12.63
N ILE A 275 -6.55 -10.76 12.11
CA ILE A 275 -6.69 -11.88 11.15
C ILE A 275 -5.81 -11.65 9.91
N ALA A 276 -5.81 -10.42 9.37
CA ALA A 276 -4.94 -10.08 8.25
C ALA A 276 -3.45 -10.15 8.64
N GLY A 277 -3.08 -9.69 9.84
CA GLY A 277 -1.72 -9.78 10.37
C GLY A 277 -1.25 -11.22 10.57
N ILE A 278 -2.11 -12.12 11.06
CA ILE A 278 -1.83 -13.55 11.17
C ILE A 278 -1.61 -14.17 9.79
N ALA A 279 -2.48 -13.88 8.82
CA ALA A 279 -2.33 -14.38 7.45
C ALA A 279 -1.01 -13.91 6.82
N ILE A 280 -0.65 -12.64 7.00
CA ILE A 280 0.63 -12.07 6.54
C ILE A 280 1.79 -12.78 7.24
N SER A 281 1.72 -12.97 8.56
CA SER A 281 2.76 -13.67 9.34
C SER A 281 2.97 -15.10 8.84
N ILE A 282 1.90 -15.87 8.59
CA ILE A 282 2.01 -17.24 8.05
C ILE A 282 2.72 -17.24 6.69
N VAL A 283 2.31 -16.36 5.76
CA VAL A 283 2.93 -16.26 4.44
C VAL A 283 4.40 -15.88 4.55
N LEU A 284 4.73 -14.90 5.40
CA LEU A 284 6.11 -14.51 5.67
C LEU A 284 6.92 -15.68 6.22
N ASN A 285 6.35 -16.44 7.17
CA ASN A 285 7.08 -17.56 7.75
C ASN A 285 7.36 -18.67 6.74
N LEU A 286 6.40 -18.97 5.86
CA LEU A 286 6.60 -19.95 4.78
C LEU A 286 7.72 -19.54 3.82
N ILE A 287 7.79 -18.24 3.48
CA ILE A 287 8.86 -17.70 2.63
C ILE A 287 10.21 -17.83 3.36
N LEU A 288 10.26 -17.46 4.63
CA LEU A 288 11.50 -17.47 5.42
C LEU A 288 12.03 -18.89 5.67
N VAL A 289 11.17 -19.89 5.92
CA VAL A 289 11.59 -21.29 6.07
C VAL A 289 12.23 -21.83 4.79
N LYS A 290 11.64 -21.53 3.63
CA LYS A 290 12.20 -21.89 2.31
C LYS A 290 13.52 -21.17 2.01
N MET A 291 13.74 -19.99 2.59
CA MET A 291 14.98 -19.24 2.45
C MET A 291 16.05 -19.68 3.46
N SER A 292 15.66 -20.16 4.65
CA SER A 292 16.57 -20.65 5.70
C SER A 292 17.47 -21.79 5.24
N THR A 293 16.94 -22.68 4.42
CA THR A 293 17.69 -23.79 3.84
C THR A 293 18.84 -23.37 2.90
N SER A 294 19.03 -22.06 2.63
CA SER A 294 20.06 -21.53 1.73
C SER A 294 21.21 -20.76 2.42
N GLY A 295 21.26 -20.72 3.77
CA GLY A 295 22.53 -20.53 4.50
C GLY A 295 22.87 -19.16 5.09
N SER A 296 22.00 -18.15 5.09
CA SER A 296 22.18 -16.93 5.92
C SER A 296 20.88 -16.14 6.11
N THR A 297 20.11 -16.53 7.14
CA THR A 297 18.80 -15.96 7.47
C THR A 297 18.84 -14.64 8.23
N ASP A 298 19.90 -14.35 8.98
CA ASP A 298 19.79 -13.44 10.11
C ASP A 298 19.79 -11.95 9.73
N LEU A 299 20.56 -11.57 8.70
CA LEU A 299 20.69 -10.15 8.31
C LEU A 299 19.50 -9.65 7.48
N LEU A 300 18.85 -10.53 6.71
CA LEU A 300 17.65 -10.17 5.96
C LEU A 300 16.39 -10.29 6.77
N LEU A 301 16.29 -11.29 7.64
CA LEU A 301 15.22 -11.35 8.63
C LEU A 301 15.25 -10.06 9.45
N SER A 302 16.41 -9.63 9.97
CA SER A 302 16.52 -8.38 10.73
C SER A 302 16.19 -7.12 9.91
N ILE A 303 16.65 -6.97 8.66
CA ILE A 303 16.30 -5.80 7.82
C ILE A 303 14.80 -5.78 7.48
N PHE A 304 14.24 -6.92 7.08
CA PHE A 304 12.82 -7.03 6.72
C PHE A 304 11.93 -6.81 7.95
N ILE A 305 12.33 -7.34 9.11
CA ILE A 305 11.68 -7.09 10.41
C ILE A 305 11.71 -5.60 10.75
N SER A 306 12.87 -4.95 10.60
CA SER A 306 13.07 -3.55 10.98
C SER A 306 12.24 -2.60 10.10
N VAL A 307 12.25 -2.83 8.78
CA VAL A 307 11.61 -1.93 7.81
C VAL A 307 10.10 -2.14 7.75
N TYR A 308 9.61 -3.39 7.70
CA TYR A 308 8.17 -3.65 7.57
C TYR A 308 7.42 -3.62 8.90
N SER A 309 7.95 -4.27 9.94
CA SER A 309 7.24 -4.44 11.22
C SER A 309 7.31 -3.21 12.13
N VAL A 310 8.47 -2.55 12.17
CA VAL A 310 8.75 -1.46 13.12
C VAL A 310 8.50 -0.08 12.50
N MET A 311 8.89 0.13 11.24
CA MET A 311 8.74 1.43 10.59
C MET A 311 7.40 1.62 9.88
N PHE A 312 6.96 0.69 9.02
CA PHE A 312 5.85 0.99 8.12
C PHE A 312 4.45 0.93 8.77
N ILE A 313 4.20 -0.09 9.59
CA ILE A 313 2.90 -0.31 10.22
C ILE A 313 2.60 0.74 11.28
N PRO A 314 3.45 0.96 12.31
CA PRO A 314 3.15 1.95 13.34
C PRO A 314 3.11 3.36 12.77
N LEU A 315 3.97 3.71 11.81
CA LEU A 315 4.10 5.08 11.32
C LEU A 315 2.91 5.49 10.43
N LEU A 316 2.32 4.57 9.65
CA LEU A 316 1.09 4.81 8.88
C LEU A 316 -0.17 4.90 9.76
N PHE A 317 -0.27 4.08 10.82
CA PHE A 317 -1.47 4.01 11.67
C PHE A 317 -1.42 4.94 12.89
N SER A 318 -0.24 5.27 13.42
CA SER A 318 -0.05 6.13 14.61
C SER A 318 -0.16 7.62 14.29
N GLN A 319 0.58 8.09 13.27
CA GLN A 319 0.57 9.52 12.91
C GLN A 319 -0.81 9.99 12.44
N SER A 320 -1.55 9.11 11.78
CA SER A 320 -2.89 9.43 11.30
C SER A 320 -3.93 9.44 12.42
N ALA A 321 -3.76 8.68 13.50
CA ALA A 321 -4.72 8.61 14.59
C ALA A 321 -4.80 9.92 15.40
N LEU A 322 -3.66 10.50 15.78
CA LEU A 322 -3.62 11.76 16.56
C LEU A 322 -3.98 12.98 15.71
N ALA A 323 -3.51 13.03 14.47
CA ALA A 323 -3.75 14.17 13.58
C ALA A 323 -5.22 14.33 13.14
N LEU A 324 -6.05 13.29 13.36
CA LEU A 324 -7.43 13.24 12.88
C LEU A 324 -8.46 13.05 13.99
N GLU A 325 -8.01 12.80 15.22
CA GLU A 325 -8.89 12.76 16.38
C GLU A 325 -9.43 14.18 16.63
N ARG A 326 -10.76 14.32 16.75
CA ARG A 326 -11.37 15.59 17.17
C ARG A 326 -11.28 15.72 18.68
N ALA A 327 -10.06 15.78 19.21
CA ALA A 327 -9.79 15.73 20.64
C ALA A 327 -10.56 16.82 21.42
N TRP A 328 -10.75 18.00 20.81
CA TRP A 328 -11.55 19.09 21.39
C TRP A 328 -13.01 18.71 21.70
N LEU A 329 -13.64 17.81 20.92
CA LEU A 329 -14.99 17.29 21.21
C LEU A 329 -15.00 16.31 22.38
N SER A 330 -13.87 15.65 22.65
CA SER A 330 -13.75 14.72 23.78
C SER A 330 -13.35 15.44 25.06
N PHE A 331 -12.66 16.59 24.96
CA PHE A 331 -12.27 17.42 26.09
C PHE A 331 -13.45 18.11 26.79
N THR A 332 -14.60 18.22 26.13
CA THR A 332 -15.84 18.69 26.78
C THR A 332 -16.42 17.67 27.76
N SER A 333 -16.03 16.40 27.64
CA SER A 333 -16.57 15.28 28.42
C SER A 333 -15.57 14.75 29.46
N MET A 334 -14.30 15.15 29.38
CA MET A 334 -13.21 14.63 30.21
C MET A 334 -11.99 15.56 30.18
N ASP A 335 -11.27 15.66 31.29
CA ASP A 335 -10.03 16.43 31.34
C ASP A 335 -9.02 15.99 30.26
N PRO A 336 -8.38 16.93 29.54
CA PRO A 336 -7.52 16.62 28.41
C PRO A 336 -6.37 15.66 28.75
N GLY A 337 -5.72 15.85 29.90
CA GLY A 337 -4.60 15.01 30.33
C GLY A 337 -5.03 13.56 30.61
N ILE A 338 -6.19 13.38 31.23
CA ILE A 338 -6.71 12.06 31.57
C ILE A 338 -7.24 11.36 30.30
N TYR A 339 -7.94 12.08 29.43
CA TYR A 339 -8.37 11.56 28.13
C TYR A 339 -7.17 11.11 27.29
N MET A 340 -6.13 11.94 27.16
CA MET A 340 -4.95 11.61 26.36
C MET A 340 -4.22 10.40 26.91
N LYS A 341 -4.12 10.25 28.23
CA LYS A 341 -3.55 9.05 28.85
C LYS A 341 -4.28 7.79 28.38
N TYR A 342 -5.61 7.76 28.50
CA TYR A 342 -6.41 6.59 28.09
C TYR A 342 -6.46 6.36 26.58
N PHE A 343 -6.48 7.44 25.80
CA PHE A 343 -6.37 7.38 24.35
C PHE A 343 -5.04 6.71 23.93
N MET A 344 -3.92 7.20 24.47
CA MET A 344 -2.59 6.66 24.19
C MET A 344 -2.48 5.20 24.62
N THR A 345 -2.98 4.84 25.81
CA THR A 345 -3.00 3.44 26.27
C THR A 345 -3.77 2.54 25.30
N GLY A 346 -4.95 2.96 24.82
CA GLY A 346 -5.70 2.22 23.81
C GLY A 346 -4.94 2.04 22.50
N LYS A 347 -4.18 3.05 22.07
CA LYS A 347 -3.34 3.00 20.87
C LYS A 347 -2.09 2.14 21.03
N ILE A 348 -1.44 2.17 22.18
CA ILE A 348 -0.31 1.29 22.51
C ILE A 348 -0.77 -0.17 22.48
N LEU A 349 -1.89 -0.50 23.15
CA LEU A 349 -2.45 -1.85 23.14
C LEU A 349 -2.84 -2.30 21.72
N GLN A 350 -3.39 -1.38 20.92
CA GLN A 350 -3.72 -1.64 19.51
C GLN A 350 -2.46 -1.92 18.67
N ALA A 351 -1.39 -1.16 18.85
CA ALA A 351 -0.12 -1.37 18.16
C ALA A 351 0.52 -2.70 18.55
N LEU A 352 0.59 -3.02 19.85
CA LEU A 352 1.10 -4.30 20.36
C LEU A 352 0.32 -5.50 19.80
N SER A 353 -1.00 -5.40 19.76
CA SER A 353 -1.85 -6.46 19.20
C SER A 353 -1.68 -6.64 17.70
N PHE A 354 -1.31 -5.57 16.98
CA PHE A 354 -0.99 -5.64 15.57
C PHE A 354 0.36 -6.35 15.34
N THR A 355 1.38 -6.02 16.14
CA THR A 355 2.73 -6.58 15.97
C THR A 355 2.83 -8.02 16.47
N ALA A 356 2.01 -8.42 17.45
CA ALA A 356 2.09 -9.73 18.10
C ALA A 356 2.10 -10.93 17.13
N PRO A 357 1.22 -11.06 16.11
CA PRO A 357 1.25 -12.20 15.19
C PRO A 357 2.55 -12.28 14.38
N ILE A 358 3.12 -11.13 14.02
CA ILE A 358 4.37 -11.05 13.26
C ILE A 358 5.53 -11.45 14.18
N SER A 359 5.62 -10.83 15.37
CA SER A 359 6.64 -11.16 16.37
C SER A 359 6.63 -12.63 16.77
N ALA A 360 5.44 -13.23 16.97
CA ALA A 360 5.32 -14.65 17.30
C ALA A 360 5.81 -15.56 16.16
N GLY A 361 5.50 -15.22 14.91
CA GLY A 361 6.00 -15.94 13.74
C GLY A 361 7.53 -15.91 13.63
N LEU A 362 8.12 -14.76 13.93
CA LEU A 362 9.57 -14.57 13.90
C LEU A 362 10.28 -15.33 15.02
N ILE A 363 9.73 -15.31 16.24
CA ILE A 363 10.26 -16.11 17.37
C ILE A 363 10.24 -17.60 17.02
N PHE A 364 9.16 -18.06 16.37
CA PHE A 364 9.06 -19.43 15.89
C PHE A 364 10.21 -19.75 14.92
N ILE A 365 10.48 -18.89 13.94
CA ILE A 365 11.60 -19.12 13.01
C ILE A 365 12.94 -19.12 13.73
N SER A 366 13.21 -18.15 14.59
CA SER A 366 14.51 -18.09 15.29
C SER A 366 14.76 -19.29 16.20
N LEU A 367 13.70 -19.91 16.74
CA LEU A 367 13.83 -21.07 17.62
C LEU A 367 13.99 -22.40 16.87
N PHE A 368 13.42 -22.52 15.66
CA PHE A 368 13.38 -23.78 14.92
C PHE A 368 14.31 -23.81 13.68
N TYR A 369 14.76 -22.66 13.21
CA TYR A 369 15.51 -22.49 11.95
C TYR A 369 16.66 -21.46 12.03
N GLY A 370 16.97 -20.96 13.24
CA GLY A 370 18.09 -20.07 13.54
C GLY A 370 19.32 -20.81 14.01
#